data_AF-A0A1F4DAS8-F1
#
_entry.id   AF-A0A1F4DAS8-F1
#
_cell.length_a   1.000
_cell.length_b   1.000
_cell.length_c   1.000
_cell.angle_alpha   90.00
_cell.angle_beta   90.00
_cell.angle_gamma   90.00
#
_symmetry.space_group_name_H-M   'P 1'
#
loop_
_entity.id
_entity.type
_entity.pdbx_description
1 polymer ?
#
loop_
_entity_poly.entity_id
_entity_poly.type
_entity_poly.pdbx_seq_one_letter_code
_entity_poly.pdbx_strand_id
1 'polypeptide(L)'
;MLLWFVIAYLVVSIALGLVAATRVHSAKDYITAGRHLPIYVVFATVFATWFGAETVLGISATFLREGMSGLVSDPFGASLCLVLVGLFFARPLYRMNLLTIGDFYRQRYNRPVELVTSICIALSYLGWVSAQVTALGLVFNVLSEGAISPAAGMVIGAGVVLVYTLFGGMWSVAVTTFVQMIIIVAGLFYIVWLIADMAGGAATVIRHAAARDKFDFLPRLAVTDVVAFIAAMITMGLGSIPQQDVFQRVNSARTESTAAWGSILGGSAYFLFAFVPLFLAYAATLIDPKMVAGLMEKDSQLVVPRLILDHLPLYAQIVFFGALLSVIMSTASGTLLAPSATISENVLKGLFKDMNDQQFLWMNRAVVVCFTVVVTGYAITTDATIHKMVENAYKVTLVAAFTPLVSGLYWKRATTQGAAWAIVGGLGTWIALELAAPEGVWPPQFVGFLVSIAGMVAGSLAPQWYGVVKAQLRPA
;
A
#
# COMPACT_ATOMS: atom_id res chain seq x y z
N MET A 1 -21.51 -14.15 -19.53
CA MET A 1 -22.48 -13.69 -18.50
C MET A 1 -21.78 -13.03 -17.31
N LEU A 2 -20.70 -13.61 -16.78
CA LEU A 2 -19.90 -13.05 -15.66
C LEU A 2 -19.44 -11.60 -15.88
N LEU A 3 -18.94 -11.28 -17.08
CA LEU A 3 -18.50 -9.92 -17.43
C LEU A 3 -19.60 -8.84 -17.24
N TRP A 4 -20.87 -9.16 -17.48
CA TRP A 4 -21.97 -8.20 -17.31
C TRP A 4 -22.24 -7.88 -15.84
N PHE A 5 -22.12 -8.86 -14.95
CA PHE A 5 -22.24 -8.63 -13.51
C PHE A 5 -21.07 -7.80 -12.99
N VAL A 6 -19.87 -8.05 -13.53
CA VAL A 6 -18.68 -7.24 -13.24
C VAL A 6 -18.91 -5.80 -13.70
N ILE A 7 -19.39 -5.58 -14.92
CA ILE A 7 -19.73 -4.23 -15.43
C ILE A 7 -20.77 -3.56 -14.51
N ALA A 8 -21.83 -4.28 -14.12
CA ALA A 8 -22.83 -3.74 -13.20
C ALA A 8 -22.23 -3.34 -11.84
N TYR A 9 -21.36 -4.17 -11.27
CA TYR A 9 -20.63 -3.86 -10.05
C TYR A 9 -19.74 -2.60 -10.21
N LEU A 10 -19.02 -2.48 -11.33
CA LEU A 10 -18.19 -1.30 -11.62
C LEU A 10 -19.05 -0.03 -11.73
N VAL A 11 -20.19 -0.11 -12.43
CA VAL A 11 -21.13 1.02 -12.56
C VAL A 11 -21.66 1.45 -11.19
N VAL A 12 -22.06 0.51 -10.34
CA VAL A 12 -22.53 0.81 -8.97
C VAL A 12 -21.40 1.45 -8.15
N SER A 13 -20.17 0.93 -8.25
CA SER A 13 -19.01 1.47 -7.53
C SER A 13 -18.69 2.90 -7.96
N ILE A 14 -18.69 3.17 -9.27
CA ILE A 14 -18.49 4.51 -9.82
C ILE A 14 -19.61 5.43 -9.34
N ALA A 15 -20.88 4.99 -9.42
CA ALA A 15 -22.02 5.79 -8.98
C ALA A 15 -21.92 6.17 -7.50
N LEU A 16 -21.58 5.23 -6.62
CA LEU A 16 -21.36 5.51 -5.19
C LEU A 16 -20.25 6.54 -4.97
N GLY A 17 -19.13 6.41 -5.68
CA GLY A 17 -18.03 7.36 -5.60
C GLY A 17 -18.39 8.76 -6.11
N LEU A 18 -19.14 8.85 -7.20
CA LEU A 18 -19.64 10.13 -7.75
C LEU A 18 -20.69 10.78 -6.84
N VAL A 19 -21.57 10.01 -6.21
CA VAL A 19 -22.50 10.53 -5.20
C VAL A 19 -21.73 11.07 -4.01
N ALA A 20 -20.72 10.36 -3.51
CA ALA A 20 -19.86 10.85 -2.44
C ALA A 20 -19.07 12.10 -2.85
N ALA A 21 -18.73 12.26 -4.13
CA ALA A 21 -18.03 13.43 -4.66
C ALA A 21 -18.81 14.73 -4.49
N THR A 22 -20.14 14.67 -4.38
CA THR A 22 -20.98 15.86 -4.09
C THR A 22 -20.68 16.51 -2.74
N ARG A 23 -19.93 15.85 -1.86
CA ARG A 23 -19.48 16.42 -0.58
C ARG A 23 -18.15 17.19 -0.67
N VAL A 24 -17.47 17.16 -1.81
CA VAL A 24 -16.17 17.82 -1.98
C VAL A 24 -16.40 19.26 -2.45
N HIS A 25 -16.17 20.22 -1.54
CA HIS A 25 -16.29 21.65 -1.83
C HIS A 25 -14.95 22.39 -1.73
N SER A 26 -13.96 21.79 -1.07
CA SER A 26 -12.64 22.36 -0.85
C SER A 26 -11.53 21.31 -1.01
N ALA A 27 -10.28 21.75 -1.11
CA ALA A 27 -9.13 20.84 -1.12
C ALA A 27 -8.98 20.07 0.19
N LYS A 28 -9.39 20.65 1.32
CA LYS A 28 -9.38 19.96 2.63
C LYS A 28 -10.37 18.79 2.63
N ASP A 29 -11.55 18.97 2.03
CA ASP A 29 -12.53 17.88 1.86
C ASP A 29 -11.98 16.81 0.91
N TYR A 30 -11.33 17.23 -0.18
CA TYR A 30 -10.76 16.34 -1.18
C TYR A 30 -9.64 15.47 -0.61
N ILE A 31 -8.75 16.01 0.23
CA ILE A 31 -7.59 15.27 0.76
C ILE A 31 -7.92 14.57 2.07
N THR A 32 -8.67 15.20 2.97
CA THR A 32 -8.83 14.69 4.35
C THR A 32 -10.27 14.36 4.75
N ALA A 33 -11.25 14.51 3.85
CA ALA A 33 -12.67 14.42 4.19
C ALA A 33 -13.07 15.33 5.38
N GLY A 34 -12.36 16.46 5.52
CA GLY A 34 -12.57 17.43 6.58
C GLY A 34 -12.27 16.94 8.00
N ARG A 35 -11.65 15.76 8.20
CA ARG A 35 -11.42 15.14 9.52
C ARG A 35 -12.70 14.70 10.24
N HIS A 36 -13.69 14.20 9.50
CA HIS A 36 -14.99 13.79 10.07
C HIS A 36 -15.22 12.28 10.10
N LEU A 37 -14.25 11.47 9.68
CA LEU A 37 -14.49 10.04 9.50
C LEU A 37 -14.62 9.31 10.84
N PRO A 38 -15.73 8.59 11.08
CA PRO A 38 -15.93 7.81 12.29
C PRO A 38 -15.09 6.52 12.26
N ILE A 39 -14.94 5.87 13.41
CA ILE A 39 -14.01 4.75 13.59
C ILE A 39 -14.25 3.58 12.65
N TYR A 40 -15.50 3.23 12.34
CA TYR A 40 -15.81 2.12 11.43
C TYR A 40 -15.40 2.41 9.99
N VAL A 41 -15.39 3.68 9.56
CA VAL A 41 -14.90 4.08 8.24
C VAL A 41 -13.37 4.14 8.23
N VAL A 42 -12.74 4.64 9.30
CA VAL A 42 -11.27 4.62 9.41
C VAL A 42 -10.75 3.19 9.45
N PHE A 43 -11.38 2.31 10.24
CA PHE A 43 -11.11 0.88 10.25
C PHE A 43 -11.22 0.27 8.85
N ALA A 44 -12.34 0.51 8.16
CA ALA A 44 -12.58 -0.08 6.85
C ALA A 44 -11.59 0.43 5.80
N THR A 45 -11.30 1.72 5.81
CA THR A 45 -10.28 2.30 4.94
C THR A 45 -8.94 1.65 5.23
N VAL A 46 -8.42 1.73 6.48
CA VAL A 46 -7.16 1.11 6.92
C VAL A 46 -7.05 -0.31 6.40
N PHE A 47 -8.01 -1.17 6.73
CA PHE A 47 -8.06 -2.56 6.30
C PHE A 47 -8.00 -2.71 4.77
N ALA A 48 -8.93 -2.11 4.05
CA ALA A 48 -9.16 -2.45 2.64
C ALA A 48 -8.07 -1.96 1.68
N THR A 49 -7.39 -0.84 1.99
CA THR A 49 -6.28 -0.40 1.12
C THR A 49 -5.04 -1.24 1.30
N TRP A 50 -4.84 -1.81 2.49
CA TRP A 50 -3.72 -2.71 2.72
C TRP A 50 -4.05 -4.13 2.27
N PHE A 51 -5.31 -4.53 2.37
CA PHE A 51 -5.84 -5.75 1.76
C PHE A 51 -6.05 -5.55 0.24
N GLY A 52 -4.96 -5.29 -0.49
CA GLY A 52 -4.94 -4.99 -1.92
C GLY A 52 -4.79 -6.21 -2.83
N ALA A 53 -4.57 -5.98 -4.13
CA ALA A 53 -4.33 -7.05 -5.11
C ALA A 53 -3.20 -8.00 -4.72
N GLU A 54 -2.15 -7.45 -4.10
CA GLU A 54 -1.01 -8.19 -3.59
C GLU A 54 -1.44 -9.26 -2.58
N THR A 55 -2.29 -8.92 -1.62
CA THR A 55 -2.72 -9.85 -0.58
C THR A 55 -3.52 -11.04 -1.16
N VAL A 56 -4.29 -10.82 -2.23
CA VAL A 56 -5.12 -11.88 -2.82
C VAL A 56 -4.36 -12.69 -3.87
N LEU A 57 -3.58 -12.05 -4.74
CA LEU A 57 -2.93 -12.68 -5.89
C LEU A 57 -1.41 -12.85 -5.71
N GLY A 58 -0.75 -11.86 -5.12
CA GLY A 58 0.71 -11.80 -4.96
C GLY A 58 1.21 -12.75 -3.86
N ILE A 59 0.89 -12.47 -2.60
CA ILE A 59 1.36 -13.29 -1.47
C ILE A 59 0.82 -14.72 -1.52
N SER A 60 -0.36 -14.93 -2.11
CA SER A 60 -0.91 -16.26 -2.39
C SER A 60 0.03 -17.08 -3.27
N ALA A 61 0.56 -16.47 -4.33
CA ALA A 61 1.56 -17.09 -5.19
C ALA A 61 2.90 -17.31 -4.46
N THR A 62 3.35 -16.32 -3.67
CA THR A 62 4.58 -16.45 -2.86
C THR A 62 4.47 -17.57 -1.85
N PHE A 63 3.33 -17.71 -1.16
CA PHE A 63 3.09 -18.79 -0.18
C PHE A 63 3.16 -20.19 -0.81
N LEU A 64 2.62 -20.35 -2.02
CA LEU A 64 2.72 -21.61 -2.76
C LEU A 64 4.17 -21.97 -3.09
N ARG A 65 5.03 -20.99 -3.38
CA ARG A 65 6.45 -21.20 -3.67
C ARG A 65 7.28 -21.39 -2.40
N GLU A 66 7.18 -20.45 -1.46
CA GLU A 66 8.14 -20.25 -0.38
C GLU A 66 7.56 -20.59 1.02
N GLY A 67 6.24 -20.70 1.15
CA GLY A 67 5.58 -20.87 2.46
C GLY A 67 5.61 -19.57 3.27
N MET A 68 5.45 -19.67 4.59
CA MET A 68 5.42 -18.52 5.49
C MET A 68 6.73 -17.74 5.53
N SER A 69 7.87 -18.40 5.32
CA SER A 69 9.19 -17.75 5.29
C SER A 69 9.35 -16.72 4.16
N GLY A 70 8.56 -16.82 3.09
CA GLY A 70 8.51 -15.80 2.02
C GLY A 70 7.54 -14.65 2.30
N LEU A 71 6.77 -14.69 3.39
CA LEU A 71 5.69 -13.72 3.70
C LEU A 71 6.09 -12.70 4.77
N VAL A 72 7.39 -12.52 5.01
CA VAL A 72 7.90 -11.70 6.10
C VAL A 72 7.55 -10.21 5.89
N SER A 73 7.56 -9.75 4.64
CA SER A 73 7.16 -8.41 4.24
C SER A 73 5.64 -8.23 4.34
N ASP A 74 4.86 -9.07 3.68
CA ASP A 74 3.38 -9.09 3.70
C ASP A 74 2.88 -10.52 4.02
N PRO A 75 2.05 -10.71 5.07
CA PRO A 75 1.31 -9.68 5.83
C PRO A 75 2.00 -9.18 7.08
N PHE A 76 3.12 -9.77 7.51
CA PHE A 76 3.71 -9.52 8.83
C PHE A 76 4.26 -8.08 8.96
N GLY A 77 5.13 -7.65 8.05
CA GLY A 77 5.65 -6.29 8.01
C GLY A 77 4.55 -5.24 7.82
N ALA A 78 3.68 -5.44 6.84
CA ALA A 78 2.54 -4.53 6.57
C ALA A 78 1.64 -4.33 7.80
N SER A 79 1.29 -5.41 8.50
CA SER A 79 0.48 -5.34 9.72
C SER A 79 1.22 -4.66 10.87
N LEU A 80 2.53 -4.94 11.00
CA LEU A 80 3.40 -4.29 11.98
C LEU A 80 3.40 -2.77 11.79
N CYS A 81 3.51 -2.29 10.54
CA CYS A 81 3.41 -0.85 10.22
C CYS A 81 2.14 -0.24 10.82
N LEU A 82 0.97 -0.80 10.48
CA LEU A 82 -0.33 -0.24 10.86
C LEU A 82 -0.54 -0.21 12.38
N VAL A 83 -0.09 -1.27 13.07
CA VAL A 83 -0.15 -1.33 14.54
C VAL A 83 0.81 -0.31 15.16
N LEU A 84 2.06 -0.21 14.67
CA LEU A 84 3.04 0.77 15.15
C LEU A 84 2.55 2.21 14.92
N VAL A 85 1.94 2.48 13.77
CA VAL A 85 1.33 3.77 13.46
C VAL A 85 0.28 4.10 14.50
N GLY A 86 -0.67 3.20 14.76
CA GLY A 86 -1.73 3.48 15.72
C GLY A 86 -1.23 3.64 17.17
N LEU A 87 -0.22 2.87 17.57
CA LEU A 87 0.36 2.94 18.92
C LEU A 87 1.19 4.20 19.15
N PHE A 88 2.05 4.56 18.19
CA PHE A 88 3.08 5.58 18.39
C PHE A 88 2.81 6.84 17.56
N PHE A 89 2.54 6.72 16.26
CA PHE A 89 2.59 7.86 15.34
C PHE A 89 1.25 8.59 15.17
N ALA A 90 0.13 7.90 15.32
CA ALA A 90 -1.19 8.42 14.97
C ALA A 90 -1.55 9.65 15.81
N ARG A 91 -1.41 9.60 17.14
CA ARG A 91 -1.79 10.72 18.02
C ARG A 91 -0.87 11.94 17.84
N PRO A 92 0.47 11.81 17.86
CA PRO A 92 1.36 12.95 17.63
C PRO A 92 1.10 13.64 16.29
N LEU A 93 1.01 12.86 15.20
CA LEU A 93 0.79 13.40 13.86
C LEU A 93 -0.60 14.03 13.71
N TYR A 94 -1.63 13.43 14.30
CA TYR A 94 -3.00 13.96 14.27
C TYR A 94 -3.09 15.37 14.88
N ARG A 95 -2.39 15.61 16.00
CA ARG A 95 -2.39 16.90 16.72
C ARG A 95 -1.75 18.05 15.94
N MET A 96 -0.89 17.74 14.97
CA MET A 96 -0.20 18.75 14.17
C MET A 96 -1.09 19.39 13.10
N ASN A 97 -2.25 18.81 12.81
CA ASN A 97 -3.25 19.34 11.86
C ASN A 97 -2.64 19.71 10.48
N LEU A 98 -1.79 18.81 9.97
CA LEU A 98 -1.11 18.95 8.68
C LEU A 98 -2.00 18.47 7.55
N LEU A 99 -1.75 18.91 6.31
CA LEU A 99 -2.46 18.39 5.14
C LEU A 99 -1.77 17.12 4.62
N THR A 100 -0.44 17.12 4.61
CA THR A 100 0.38 15.99 4.19
C THR A 100 1.46 15.67 5.22
N ILE A 101 2.03 14.47 5.10
CA ILE A 101 3.23 14.10 5.86
C ILE A 101 4.46 14.91 5.39
N GLY A 102 4.45 15.43 4.16
CA GLY A 102 5.47 16.38 3.68
C GLY A 102 5.57 17.62 4.55
N ASP A 103 4.41 18.17 4.97
CA ASP A 103 4.36 19.35 5.83
C ASP A 103 5.05 19.12 7.18
N PHE A 104 5.05 17.89 7.70
CA PHE A 104 5.78 17.55 8.91
C PHE A 104 7.28 17.80 8.72
N TYR A 105 7.86 17.31 7.62
CA TYR A 105 9.28 17.50 7.33
C TYR A 105 9.63 18.98 7.14
N ARG A 106 8.72 19.75 6.54
CA ARG A 106 8.88 21.21 6.39
C ARG A 106 8.93 21.91 7.74
N GLN A 107 7.95 21.64 8.61
CA GLN A 107 7.83 22.27 9.92
C GLN A 107 8.96 21.83 10.86
N ARG A 108 9.35 20.56 10.80
CA ARG A 108 10.35 19.99 11.69
C ARG A 108 11.78 20.32 11.27
N TYR A 109 12.04 20.41 9.97
CA TYR A 109 13.36 20.61 9.39
C TYR A 109 13.35 21.86 8.50
N ASN A 110 13.21 21.68 7.19
CA ASN A 110 13.16 22.77 6.23
C ASN A 110 12.57 22.32 4.88
N ARG A 111 12.44 23.27 3.95
CA ARG A 111 11.88 23.07 2.61
C ARG A 111 12.67 22.05 1.74
N PRO A 112 14.02 22.05 1.71
CA PRO A 112 14.78 21.01 1.00
C PRO A 112 14.51 19.59 1.51
N VAL A 113 14.49 19.37 2.83
CA VAL A 113 14.19 18.05 3.41
C VAL A 113 12.77 17.62 3.06
N GLU A 114 11.80 18.52 3.17
CA GLU A 114 10.42 18.27 2.70
C GLU A 114 10.38 17.86 1.23
N LEU A 115 11.04 18.59 0.34
CA LEU A 115 10.95 18.35 -1.09
C LEU A 115 11.50 16.97 -1.46
N VAL A 116 12.69 16.61 -0.96
CA VAL A 116 13.32 15.32 -1.25
C VAL A 116 12.50 14.18 -0.67
N THR A 117 12.07 14.28 0.60
CA THR A 117 11.24 13.23 1.22
C THR A 117 9.89 13.07 0.54
N SER A 118 9.24 14.18 0.15
CA SER A 118 7.96 14.16 -0.58
C SER A 118 8.09 13.52 -1.96
N ILE A 119 9.17 13.79 -2.69
CA ILE A 119 9.47 13.14 -3.97
C ILE A 119 9.71 11.64 -3.78
N CYS A 120 10.53 11.26 -2.79
CA CYS A 120 10.78 9.84 -2.47
C CYS A 120 9.48 9.09 -2.11
N ILE A 121 8.63 9.69 -1.28
CA ILE A 121 7.31 9.13 -0.92
C ILE A 121 6.44 9.03 -2.17
N ALA A 122 6.34 10.07 -2.99
CA ALA A 122 5.54 10.04 -4.21
C ALA A 122 6.01 8.97 -5.21
N LEU A 123 7.33 8.83 -5.41
CA LEU A 123 7.91 7.81 -6.29
C LEU A 123 7.66 6.39 -5.79
N SER A 124 7.60 6.17 -4.47
CA SER A 124 7.29 4.84 -3.93
C SER A 124 5.94 4.31 -4.42
N TYR A 125 4.94 5.17 -4.60
CA TYR A 125 3.63 4.76 -5.08
C TYR A 125 3.62 4.25 -6.52
N LEU A 126 4.67 4.50 -7.32
CA LEU A 126 4.77 3.92 -8.66
C LEU A 126 4.71 2.40 -8.61
N GLY A 127 5.48 1.77 -7.72
CA GLY A 127 5.46 0.30 -7.57
C GLY A 127 4.09 -0.20 -7.10
N TRP A 128 3.56 0.40 -6.03
CA TRP A 128 2.36 -0.12 -5.40
C TRP A 128 1.09 0.06 -6.25
N VAL A 129 0.89 1.25 -6.84
CA VAL A 129 -0.28 1.50 -7.70
C VAL A 129 -0.18 0.69 -8.98
N SER A 130 1.01 0.54 -9.58
CA SER A 130 1.17 -0.29 -10.77
C SER A 130 0.84 -1.75 -10.48
N ALA A 131 1.13 -2.26 -9.27
CA ALA A 131 0.72 -3.62 -8.87
C ALA A 131 -0.81 -3.79 -8.91
N GLN A 132 -1.56 -2.77 -8.48
CA GLN A 132 -3.03 -2.78 -8.57
C GLN A 132 -3.51 -2.72 -10.03
N VAL A 133 -2.89 -1.86 -10.85
CA VAL A 133 -3.22 -1.73 -12.27
C VAL A 133 -2.94 -3.03 -13.01
N THR A 134 -1.81 -3.69 -12.74
CA THR A 134 -1.47 -5.01 -13.29
C THR A 134 -2.51 -6.06 -12.93
N ALA A 135 -2.98 -6.06 -11.68
CA ALA A 135 -4.06 -6.96 -11.25
C ALA A 135 -5.38 -6.71 -11.98
N LEU A 136 -5.76 -5.45 -12.22
CA LEU A 136 -6.94 -5.13 -13.05
C LEU A 136 -6.78 -5.69 -14.46
N GLY A 137 -5.60 -5.51 -15.07
CA GLY A 137 -5.27 -6.08 -16.37
C GLY A 137 -5.47 -7.59 -16.44
N LEU A 138 -4.93 -8.30 -15.45
CA LEU A 138 -5.10 -9.75 -15.30
C LEU A 138 -6.57 -10.13 -15.15
N VAL A 139 -7.31 -9.46 -14.25
CA VAL A 139 -8.73 -9.77 -14.01
C VAL A 139 -9.59 -9.54 -15.26
N PHE A 140 -9.42 -8.42 -15.97
CA PHE A 140 -10.17 -8.18 -17.20
C PHE A 140 -9.81 -9.18 -18.32
N ASN A 141 -8.53 -9.56 -18.43
CA ASN A 141 -8.12 -10.59 -19.39
C ASN A 141 -8.78 -11.95 -19.08
N VAL A 142 -8.75 -12.35 -17.82
CA VAL A 142 -9.34 -13.60 -17.35
C VAL A 142 -10.87 -13.62 -17.55
N LEU A 143 -11.56 -12.55 -17.15
CA LEU A 143 -13.02 -12.43 -17.25
C LEU A 143 -13.55 -12.33 -18.68
N SER A 144 -12.71 -11.88 -19.61
CA SER A 144 -13.04 -11.77 -21.03
C SER A 144 -12.59 -12.99 -21.84
N GLU A 145 -12.09 -14.03 -21.16
CA GLU A 145 -11.55 -15.24 -21.79
C GLU A 145 -10.46 -14.93 -22.84
N GLY A 146 -9.65 -13.90 -22.58
CA GLY A 146 -8.58 -13.46 -23.45
C GLY A 146 -8.97 -12.43 -24.52
N ALA A 147 -10.25 -12.06 -24.65
CA ALA A 147 -10.69 -11.06 -25.63
C ALA A 147 -10.13 -9.65 -25.34
N ILE A 148 -9.89 -9.33 -24.06
CA ILE A 148 -9.21 -8.11 -23.63
C ILE A 148 -7.76 -8.48 -23.30
N SER A 149 -6.78 -7.89 -23.98
CA SER A 149 -5.36 -8.09 -23.64
C SER A 149 -5.05 -7.54 -22.24
N PRO A 150 -4.04 -8.06 -21.52
CA PRO A 150 -3.68 -7.56 -20.19
C PRO A 150 -3.45 -6.05 -20.18
N ALA A 151 -2.72 -5.50 -21.16
CA ALA A 151 -2.47 -4.07 -21.29
C ALA A 151 -3.76 -3.25 -21.52
N ALA A 152 -4.69 -3.73 -22.35
CA ALA A 152 -5.99 -3.08 -22.52
C ALA A 152 -6.81 -3.11 -21.22
N GLY A 153 -6.77 -4.24 -20.49
CA GLY A 153 -7.40 -4.38 -19.18
C GLY A 153 -6.81 -3.42 -18.15
N MET A 154 -5.49 -3.18 -18.16
CA MET A 154 -4.83 -2.20 -17.30
C MET A 154 -5.36 -0.79 -17.56
N VAL A 155 -5.46 -0.38 -18.83
CA VAL A 155 -5.98 0.94 -19.22
C VAL A 155 -7.45 1.11 -18.83
N ILE A 156 -8.29 0.11 -19.09
CA ILE A 156 -9.71 0.13 -18.71
C ILE A 156 -9.85 0.24 -17.18
N GLY A 157 -9.11 -0.60 -16.44
CA GLY A 157 -9.13 -0.61 -14.99
C GLY A 157 -8.67 0.71 -14.37
N ALA A 158 -7.53 1.23 -14.84
CA ALA A 158 -7.01 2.52 -14.39
C ALA A 158 -7.99 3.66 -14.69
N GLY A 159 -8.63 3.66 -15.87
CA GLY A 159 -9.66 4.63 -16.23
C GLY A 159 -10.87 4.58 -15.29
N VAL A 160 -11.36 3.39 -14.96
CA VAL A 160 -12.48 3.22 -14.03
C VAL A 160 -12.14 3.76 -12.64
N VAL A 161 -10.96 3.42 -12.11
CA VAL A 161 -10.51 3.93 -10.80
C VAL A 161 -10.31 5.44 -10.82
N LEU A 162 -9.74 5.97 -11.90
CA LEU A 162 -9.50 7.39 -12.08
C LEU A 162 -10.79 8.20 -11.99
N VAL A 163 -11.87 7.79 -12.67
CA VAL A 163 -13.11 8.57 -12.75
C VAL A 163 -13.65 8.93 -11.37
N TYR A 164 -13.88 7.96 -10.48
CA TYR A 164 -14.48 8.27 -9.18
C TYR A 164 -13.47 8.81 -8.15
N THR A 165 -12.17 8.58 -8.35
CA THR A 165 -11.11 9.15 -7.51
C THR A 165 -10.92 10.64 -7.81
N LEU A 166 -10.92 11.01 -9.09
CA LEU A 166 -10.71 12.36 -9.59
C LEU A 166 -11.74 13.36 -9.05
N PHE A 167 -13.02 12.97 -9.03
CA PHE A 167 -14.07 13.88 -8.59
C PHE A 167 -14.22 13.91 -7.07
N GLY A 168 -14.14 12.76 -6.41
CA GLY A 168 -14.58 12.64 -5.02
C GLY A 168 -13.49 12.53 -3.95
N GLY A 169 -12.22 12.38 -4.32
CA GLY A 169 -11.10 12.36 -3.37
C GLY A 169 -11.34 11.42 -2.17
N MET A 170 -10.97 11.87 -0.98
CA MET A 170 -11.03 11.07 0.24
C MET A 170 -12.46 10.72 0.67
N TRP A 171 -13.46 11.55 0.34
CA TRP A 171 -14.87 11.22 0.60
C TRP A 171 -15.35 10.03 -0.23
N SER A 172 -15.02 10.03 -1.53
CA SER A 172 -15.32 8.91 -2.43
C SER A 172 -14.60 7.65 -1.97
N VAL A 173 -13.30 7.74 -1.72
CA VAL A 173 -12.49 6.63 -1.20
C VAL A 173 -13.11 6.06 0.08
N ALA A 174 -13.45 6.91 1.06
CA ALA A 174 -14.00 6.47 2.34
C ALA A 174 -15.33 5.70 2.20
N VAL A 175 -16.26 6.21 1.39
CA VAL A 175 -17.58 5.59 1.20
C VAL A 175 -17.49 4.32 0.38
N THR A 176 -16.81 4.35 -0.76
CA THR A 176 -16.66 3.17 -1.62
C THR A 176 -15.92 2.06 -0.88
N THR A 177 -14.86 2.41 -0.15
CA THR A 177 -14.06 1.44 0.60
C THR A 177 -14.85 0.79 1.74
N PHE A 178 -15.71 1.54 2.43
CA PHE A 178 -16.56 0.95 3.47
C PHE A 178 -17.51 -0.11 2.89
N VAL A 179 -18.15 0.18 1.75
CA VAL A 179 -19.02 -0.79 1.06
C VAL A 179 -18.21 -1.96 0.51
N GLN A 180 -17.08 -1.69 -0.12
CA GLN A 180 -16.20 -2.70 -0.71
C GLN A 180 -15.65 -3.65 0.36
N MET A 181 -15.27 -3.15 1.55
CA MET A 181 -14.85 -4.01 2.65
C MET A 181 -15.90 -5.07 3.00
N ILE A 182 -17.18 -4.71 3.04
CA ILE A 182 -18.27 -5.66 3.33
C ILE A 182 -18.32 -6.74 2.24
N ILE A 183 -18.22 -6.35 0.97
CA ILE A 183 -18.22 -7.27 -0.18
C ILE A 183 -17.01 -8.21 -0.11
N ILE A 184 -15.83 -7.67 0.22
CA ILE A 184 -14.57 -8.42 0.33
C ILE A 184 -14.67 -9.48 1.43
N VAL A 185 -15.06 -9.06 2.64
CA VAL A 185 -15.09 -9.94 3.82
C VAL A 185 -16.14 -11.04 3.65
N ALA A 186 -17.38 -10.66 3.31
CA ALA A 186 -18.45 -11.62 3.11
C ALA A 186 -18.17 -12.54 1.90
N GLY A 187 -17.67 -11.95 0.81
CA GLY A 187 -17.37 -12.67 -0.42
C GLY A 187 -16.28 -13.71 -0.23
N LEU A 188 -15.12 -13.36 0.32
CA LEU A 188 -14.03 -14.32 0.47
C LEU A 188 -14.34 -15.40 1.52
N PHE A 189 -15.02 -15.09 2.64
CA PHE A 189 -15.45 -16.14 3.57
C PHE A 189 -16.43 -17.12 2.95
N TYR A 190 -17.36 -16.63 2.11
CA TYR A 190 -18.26 -17.50 1.37
C TYR A 190 -17.50 -18.44 0.43
N ILE A 191 -16.50 -17.93 -0.30
CA ILE A 191 -15.68 -18.73 -1.20
C ILE A 191 -14.84 -19.75 -0.45
N VAL A 192 -14.25 -19.37 0.70
CA VAL A 192 -13.51 -20.29 1.56
C VAL A 192 -14.39 -21.44 2.03
N TRP A 193 -15.63 -21.15 2.42
CA TRP A 193 -16.56 -22.18 2.86
C TRP A 193 -16.83 -23.21 1.75
N LEU A 194 -17.05 -22.79 0.51
CA LEU A 194 -17.23 -23.68 -0.64
C LEU A 194 -15.95 -24.50 -0.94
N ILE A 195 -14.80 -23.82 -1.02
CA ILE A 195 -13.52 -24.46 -1.36
C ILE A 195 -13.05 -25.41 -0.26
N ALA A 196 -13.30 -25.10 1.01
CA ALA A 196 -12.94 -25.96 2.13
C ALA A 196 -13.69 -27.29 2.05
N ASP A 197 -14.97 -27.29 1.68
CA ASP A 197 -15.76 -28.52 1.51
C ASP A 197 -15.19 -29.39 0.37
N MET A 198 -14.91 -28.77 -0.77
CA MET A 198 -14.30 -29.44 -1.93
C MET A 198 -12.92 -30.03 -1.64
N ALA A 199 -12.12 -29.38 -0.80
CA ALA A 199 -10.78 -29.83 -0.40
C ALA A 199 -10.79 -30.89 0.72
N GLY A 200 -11.97 -31.40 1.13
CA GLY A 200 -12.09 -32.39 2.20
C GLY A 200 -11.98 -31.80 3.61
N GLY A 201 -12.37 -30.54 3.77
CA GLY A 201 -12.40 -29.80 5.02
C GLY A 201 -11.14 -28.94 5.28
N ALA A 202 -11.33 -27.82 5.98
CA ALA A 202 -10.23 -26.89 6.30
C ALA A 202 -9.07 -27.55 7.06
N ALA A 203 -9.36 -28.48 7.96
CA ALA A 203 -8.34 -29.23 8.70
C ALA A 203 -7.45 -30.11 7.80
N THR A 204 -7.99 -30.60 6.67
CA THR A 204 -7.23 -31.40 5.69
C THR A 204 -6.22 -30.51 4.97
N VAL A 205 -6.65 -29.34 4.52
CA VAL A 205 -5.79 -28.34 3.87
C VAL A 205 -4.67 -27.90 4.82
N ILE A 206 -5.00 -27.55 6.07
CA ILE A 206 -4.02 -27.08 7.06
C ILE A 206 -3.01 -28.19 7.41
N ARG A 207 -3.45 -29.43 7.63
CA ARG A 207 -2.53 -30.55 7.90
C ARG A 207 -1.63 -30.85 6.72
N HIS A 208 -2.15 -30.78 5.50
CA HIS A 208 -1.35 -30.99 4.29
C HIS A 208 -0.29 -29.88 4.13
N ALA A 209 -0.65 -28.63 4.44
CA ALA A 209 0.31 -27.51 4.48
C ALA A 209 1.40 -27.71 5.52
N ALA A 210 1.02 -28.08 6.74
CA ALA A 210 1.97 -28.35 7.83
C ALA A 210 2.93 -29.50 7.49
N ALA A 211 2.44 -30.57 6.88
CA ALA A 211 3.26 -31.72 6.47
C ALA A 211 4.25 -31.42 5.32
N ARG A 212 4.15 -30.24 4.69
CA ARG A 212 5.09 -29.76 3.67
C ARG A 212 5.83 -28.49 4.12
N ASP A 213 5.96 -28.30 5.44
CA ASP A 213 6.74 -27.24 6.07
C ASP A 213 6.31 -25.83 5.64
N LYS A 214 5.05 -25.66 5.17
CA LYS A 214 4.57 -24.36 4.69
C LYS A 214 4.41 -23.32 5.79
N PHE A 215 4.38 -23.74 7.05
CA PHE A 215 4.28 -22.87 8.20
C PHE A 215 5.62 -22.53 8.86
N ASP A 216 6.74 -23.01 8.29
CA ASP A 216 8.06 -22.60 8.72
C ASP A 216 8.26 -21.12 8.43
N PHE A 217 8.29 -20.32 9.50
CA PHE A 217 8.38 -18.86 9.41
C PHE A 217 9.80 -18.34 9.64
N LEU A 218 10.54 -18.95 10.57
CA LEU A 218 11.86 -18.46 10.94
C LEU A 218 12.90 -18.81 9.87
N PRO A 219 13.85 -17.89 9.59
CA PRO A 219 14.93 -18.17 8.66
C PRO A 219 15.89 -19.19 9.27
N ARG A 220 16.75 -19.77 8.44
CA ARG A 220 17.91 -20.52 8.93
C ARG A 220 18.81 -19.57 9.71
N LEU A 221 19.53 -20.09 10.70
CA LEU A 221 20.41 -19.28 11.58
C LEU A 221 21.72 -18.81 10.90
N ALA A 222 21.76 -18.81 9.57
CA ALA A 222 22.84 -18.18 8.81
C ALA A 222 22.67 -16.66 8.85
N VAL A 223 23.79 -15.93 8.98
CA VAL A 223 23.77 -14.46 9.10
C VAL A 223 23.07 -13.80 7.91
N THR A 224 23.28 -14.32 6.70
CA THR A 224 22.62 -13.84 5.47
C THR A 224 21.11 -13.91 5.56
N ASP A 225 20.59 -15.05 6.00
CA ASP A 225 19.16 -15.35 6.00
C ASP A 225 18.45 -14.56 7.10
N VAL A 226 19.11 -14.43 8.27
CA VAL A 226 18.62 -13.59 9.37
C VAL A 226 18.59 -12.11 8.96
N VAL A 227 19.64 -11.62 8.29
CA VAL A 227 19.69 -10.23 7.83
C VAL A 227 18.65 -9.98 6.74
N ALA A 228 18.48 -10.90 5.77
CA ALA A 228 17.45 -10.80 4.74
C ALA A 228 16.03 -10.80 5.33
N PHE A 229 15.77 -11.68 6.30
CA PHE A 229 14.52 -11.75 7.03
C PHE A 229 14.20 -10.43 7.75
N ILE A 230 15.15 -9.90 8.52
CA ILE A 230 14.98 -8.61 9.22
C ILE A 230 14.78 -7.48 8.21
N ALA A 231 15.58 -7.46 7.13
CA ALA A 231 15.50 -6.46 6.08
C ALA A 231 14.12 -6.44 5.40
N ALA A 232 13.57 -7.60 5.03
CA ALA A 232 12.24 -7.70 4.44
C ALA A 232 11.16 -7.19 5.41
N MET A 233 11.24 -7.59 6.69
CA MET A 233 10.30 -7.15 7.72
C MET A 233 10.31 -5.64 7.91
N ILE A 234 11.49 -5.02 8.03
CA ILE A 234 11.59 -3.57 8.26
C ILE A 234 11.32 -2.76 6.99
N THR A 235 11.58 -3.31 5.81
CA THR A 235 11.30 -2.65 4.53
C THR A 235 9.82 -2.36 4.40
N MET A 236 8.98 -3.38 4.60
CA MET A 236 7.53 -3.17 4.65
C MET A 236 7.11 -2.49 5.97
N GLY A 237 7.51 -3.02 7.13
CA GLY A 237 7.01 -2.54 8.41
C GLY A 237 7.37 -1.11 8.78
N LEU A 238 8.62 -0.70 8.55
CA LEU A 238 9.08 0.66 8.86
C LEU A 238 9.03 1.57 7.65
N GLY A 239 9.33 1.06 6.45
CA GLY A 239 9.29 1.84 5.22
C GLY A 239 7.88 2.33 4.86
N SER A 240 6.82 1.67 5.31
CA SER A 240 5.45 2.12 5.09
C SER A 240 4.97 3.22 6.04
N ILE A 241 5.58 3.40 7.21
CA ILE A 241 5.14 4.38 8.22
C ILE A 241 5.12 5.83 7.68
N PRO A 242 6.11 6.29 6.90
CA PRO A 242 6.12 7.64 6.35
C PRO A 242 5.18 7.88 5.19
N GLN A 243 4.43 6.86 4.74
CA GLN A 243 3.60 7.01 3.56
C GLN A 243 2.40 7.92 3.78
N GLN A 244 2.01 8.60 2.69
CA GLN A 244 0.96 9.60 2.71
C GLN A 244 -0.42 8.98 2.93
N ASP A 245 -0.74 7.80 2.39
CA ASP A 245 -2.03 7.13 2.59
C ASP A 245 -2.26 6.76 4.06
N VAL A 246 -1.21 6.27 4.74
CA VAL A 246 -1.20 5.97 6.17
C VAL A 246 -1.48 7.24 6.97
N PHE A 247 -0.72 8.31 6.69
CA PHE A 247 -0.90 9.60 7.34
C PHE A 247 -2.29 10.19 7.06
N GLN A 248 -2.75 10.12 5.82
CA GLN A 248 -4.02 10.70 5.37
C GLN A 248 -5.21 10.06 6.08
N ARG A 249 -5.16 8.76 6.38
CA ARG A 249 -6.21 8.06 7.16
C ARG A 249 -6.24 8.45 8.62
N VAL A 250 -5.07 8.54 9.24
CA VAL A 250 -4.92 9.09 10.59
C VAL A 250 -5.54 10.47 10.62
N ASN A 251 -5.18 11.32 9.65
CA ASN A 251 -5.58 12.71 9.60
C ASN A 251 -7.06 12.91 9.25
N SER A 252 -7.69 11.98 8.54
CA SER A 252 -9.12 12.01 8.21
C SER A 252 -10.05 11.60 9.36
N ALA A 253 -9.51 11.03 10.43
CA ALA A 253 -10.29 10.58 11.57
C ALA A 253 -10.95 11.74 12.34
N ARG A 254 -12.13 11.47 12.91
CA ARG A 254 -12.87 12.45 13.74
C ARG A 254 -12.14 12.86 15.01
N THR A 255 -11.36 11.96 15.59
CA THR A 255 -10.59 12.21 16.83
C THR A 255 -9.24 11.50 16.76
N GLU A 256 -8.28 11.91 17.58
CA GLU A 256 -6.99 11.21 17.70
C GLU A 256 -7.13 9.76 18.19
N SER A 257 -8.15 9.48 19.01
CA SER A 257 -8.45 8.14 19.50
C SER A 257 -8.97 7.28 18.35
N THR A 258 -9.86 7.84 17.53
CA THR A 258 -10.35 7.22 16.30
C THR A 258 -9.21 6.94 15.32
N ALA A 259 -8.26 7.86 15.18
CA ALA A 259 -7.07 7.66 14.34
C ALA A 259 -6.23 6.47 14.84
N ALA A 260 -5.88 6.48 16.12
CA ALA A 260 -5.05 5.45 16.74
C ALA A 260 -5.69 4.06 16.69
N TRP A 261 -6.92 3.94 17.21
CA TRP A 261 -7.62 2.65 17.26
C TRP A 261 -8.08 2.18 15.89
N GLY A 262 -8.45 3.09 14.98
CA GLY A 262 -8.77 2.73 13.60
C GLY A 262 -7.59 2.08 12.89
N SER A 263 -6.36 2.61 13.08
CA SER A 263 -5.13 2.01 12.55
C SER A 263 -4.81 0.65 13.18
N ILE A 264 -4.87 0.53 14.51
CA ILE A 264 -4.59 -0.73 15.21
C ILE A 264 -5.56 -1.82 14.79
N LEU A 265 -6.87 -1.55 14.90
CA LEU A 265 -7.92 -2.52 14.58
C LEU A 265 -7.88 -2.91 13.10
N GLY A 266 -7.70 -1.94 12.20
CA GLY A 266 -7.60 -2.19 10.77
C GLY A 266 -6.38 -3.04 10.42
N GLY A 267 -5.22 -2.75 11.01
CA GLY A 267 -4.00 -3.55 10.83
C GLY A 267 -4.10 -4.97 11.39
N SER A 268 -4.68 -5.13 12.58
CA SER A 268 -4.92 -6.47 13.16
C SER A 268 -5.92 -7.28 12.34
N ALA A 269 -7.00 -6.64 11.85
CA ALA A 269 -7.96 -7.32 10.98
C ALA A 269 -7.34 -7.72 9.64
N TYR A 270 -6.52 -6.85 9.04
CA TYR A 270 -5.78 -7.16 7.82
C TYR A 270 -4.86 -8.37 8.02
N PHE A 271 -4.08 -8.40 9.11
CA PHE A 271 -3.21 -9.53 9.44
C PHE A 271 -3.97 -10.86 9.46
N LEU A 272 -5.07 -10.91 10.21
CA LEU A 272 -5.87 -12.12 10.37
C LEU A 272 -6.53 -12.55 9.06
N PHE A 273 -7.02 -11.57 8.29
CA PHE A 273 -7.75 -11.84 7.06
C PHE A 273 -6.83 -12.15 5.87
N ALA A 274 -5.56 -11.74 5.90
CA ALA A 274 -4.55 -12.09 4.88
C ALA A 274 -4.38 -13.60 4.70
N PHE A 275 -4.64 -14.41 5.75
CA PHE A 275 -4.58 -15.87 5.66
C PHE A 275 -5.72 -16.51 4.85
N VAL A 276 -6.80 -15.76 4.60
CA VAL A 276 -7.96 -16.22 3.82
C VAL A 276 -7.58 -16.55 2.37
N PRO A 277 -7.01 -15.63 1.57
CA PRO A 277 -6.57 -15.95 0.21
C PRO A 277 -5.42 -16.97 0.18
N LEU A 278 -4.54 -17.00 1.20
CA LEU A 278 -3.49 -18.03 1.32
C LEU A 278 -4.09 -19.44 1.42
N PHE A 279 -5.15 -19.58 2.23
CA PHE A 279 -5.91 -20.83 2.33
C PHE A 279 -6.50 -21.23 0.99
N LEU A 280 -7.13 -20.30 0.26
CA LEU A 280 -7.70 -20.58 -1.07
C LEU A 280 -6.63 -21.05 -2.06
N ALA A 281 -5.50 -20.35 -2.11
CA ALA A 281 -4.38 -20.70 -2.97
C ALA A 281 -3.83 -22.09 -2.66
N TYR A 282 -3.64 -22.41 -1.38
CA TYR A 282 -3.13 -23.72 -0.98
C TYR A 282 -4.14 -24.84 -1.20
N ALA A 283 -5.43 -24.60 -0.93
CA ALA A 283 -6.50 -25.57 -1.21
C ALA A 283 -6.54 -25.96 -2.70
N ALA A 284 -6.18 -25.05 -3.61
CA ALA A 284 -6.03 -25.36 -5.04
C ALA A 284 -5.08 -26.54 -5.29
N THR A 285 -4.03 -26.71 -4.47
CA THR A 285 -3.05 -27.81 -4.62
C THR A 285 -3.64 -29.18 -4.28
N LEU A 286 -4.74 -29.23 -3.51
CA LEU A 286 -5.47 -30.47 -3.20
C LEU A 286 -6.56 -30.73 -4.24
N ILE A 287 -7.23 -29.67 -4.71
CA ILE A 287 -8.36 -29.77 -5.64
C ILE A 287 -7.88 -30.08 -7.08
N ASP A 288 -6.89 -29.33 -7.56
CA ASP A 288 -6.35 -29.50 -8.92
C ASP A 288 -4.83 -29.28 -8.96
N PRO A 289 -4.05 -30.31 -8.57
CA PRO A 289 -2.58 -30.23 -8.56
C PRO A 289 -1.98 -29.94 -9.94
N LYS A 290 -2.63 -30.39 -11.03
CA LYS A 290 -2.10 -30.23 -12.40
C LYS A 290 -2.24 -28.79 -12.87
N MET A 291 -3.39 -28.17 -12.62
CA MET A 291 -3.60 -26.75 -12.89
C MET A 291 -2.59 -25.92 -12.11
N VAL A 292 -2.40 -26.18 -10.82
CA VAL A 292 -1.43 -25.43 -10.01
C VAL A 292 -0.01 -25.58 -10.54
N ALA A 293 0.45 -26.80 -10.83
CA ALA A 293 1.79 -27.02 -11.36
C ALA A 293 2.03 -26.24 -12.67
N GLY A 294 1.08 -26.30 -13.61
CA GLY A 294 1.20 -25.59 -14.89
C GLY A 294 1.16 -24.06 -14.77
N LEU A 295 0.39 -23.52 -13.82
CA LEU A 295 0.33 -22.08 -13.57
C LEU A 295 1.54 -21.58 -12.78
N MET A 296 2.12 -22.40 -11.90
CA MET A 296 3.28 -22.01 -11.11
C MET A 296 4.51 -21.68 -11.97
N GLU A 297 4.64 -22.35 -13.13
CA GLU A 297 5.68 -22.12 -14.14
C GLU A 297 5.38 -20.92 -15.06
N LYS A 298 4.10 -20.66 -15.35
CA LYS A 298 3.68 -19.62 -16.31
C LYS A 298 3.35 -18.30 -15.63
N ASP A 299 2.30 -18.30 -14.82
CA ASP A 299 1.85 -17.15 -14.04
C ASP A 299 1.14 -17.65 -12.77
N SER A 300 1.87 -17.59 -11.68
CA SER A 300 1.44 -18.02 -10.37
C SER A 300 0.26 -17.23 -9.81
N GLN A 301 0.06 -16.00 -10.27
CA GLN A 301 -1.00 -15.12 -9.80
C GLN A 301 -2.39 -15.57 -10.31
N LEU A 302 -2.43 -16.42 -11.34
CA LEU A 302 -3.66 -16.98 -11.90
C LEU A 302 -4.22 -18.16 -11.12
N VAL A 303 -3.48 -18.73 -10.15
CA VAL A 303 -3.91 -19.95 -9.44
C VAL A 303 -5.27 -19.78 -8.77
N VAL A 304 -5.46 -18.71 -7.99
CA VAL A 304 -6.73 -18.46 -7.31
C VAL A 304 -7.85 -18.12 -8.30
N PRO A 305 -7.68 -17.16 -9.25
CA PRO A 305 -8.72 -16.89 -10.26
C PRO A 305 -9.15 -18.12 -11.07
N ARG A 306 -8.20 -18.98 -11.47
CA ARG A 306 -8.49 -20.20 -12.24
C ARG A 306 -9.18 -21.26 -11.42
N LEU A 307 -8.78 -21.46 -10.16
CA LEU A 307 -9.51 -22.34 -9.25
C LEU A 307 -11.00 -22.00 -9.22
N ILE A 308 -11.32 -20.70 -9.10
CA ILE A 308 -12.71 -20.25 -9.01
C ILE A 308 -13.47 -20.43 -10.33
N LEU A 309 -12.85 -20.09 -11.46
CA LEU A 309 -13.50 -20.23 -12.77
C LEU A 309 -13.75 -21.68 -13.15
N ASP A 310 -12.78 -22.55 -12.89
CA ASP A 310 -12.79 -23.91 -13.40
C ASP A 310 -13.61 -24.85 -12.48
N HIS A 311 -13.76 -24.53 -11.19
CA HIS A 311 -14.34 -25.43 -10.20
C HIS A 311 -15.59 -24.90 -9.47
N LEU A 312 -15.90 -23.60 -9.52
CA LEU A 312 -17.08 -23.05 -8.83
C LEU A 312 -18.19 -22.65 -9.81
N PRO A 313 -19.47 -22.73 -9.37
CA PRO A 313 -20.60 -22.29 -10.19
C PRO A 313 -20.63 -20.78 -10.38
N LEU A 314 -21.35 -20.32 -11.41
CA LEU A 314 -21.38 -18.92 -11.84
C LEU A 314 -21.67 -17.91 -10.72
N TYR A 315 -22.59 -18.20 -9.79
CA TYR A 315 -22.90 -17.28 -8.69
C TYR A 315 -21.69 -17.05 -7.76
N ALA A 316 -20.90 -18.09 -7.49
CA ALA A 316 -19.71 -18.00 -6.67
C ALA A 316 -18.59 -17.28 -7.41
N GLN A 317 -18.47 -17.50 -8.73
CA GLN A 317 -17.56 -16.73 -9.58
C GLN A 317 -17.90 -15.23 -9.51
N ILE A 318 -19.18 -14.85 -9.63
CA ILE A 318 -19.62 -13.45 -9.53
C ILE A 318 -19.22 -12.85 -8.18
N VAL A 319 -19.45 -13.57 -7.08
CA VAL A 319 -19.09 -13.11 -5.73
C VAL A 319 -17.59 -12.91 -5.60
N PHE A 320 -16.78 -13.88 -6.02
CA PHE A 320 -15.32 -13.81 -5.93
C PHE A 320 -14.75 -12.66 -6.77
N PHE A 321 -15.12 -12.56 -8.05
CA PHE A 321 -14.58 -11.51 -8.91
C PHE A 321 -15.10 -10.11 -8.53
N GLY A 322 -16.32 -10.01 -7.99
CA GLY A 322 -16.81 -8.79 -7.37
C GLY A 322 -15.98 -8.37 -6.16
N ALA A 323 -15.65 -9.32 -5.27
CA ALA A 323 -14.76 -9.09 -4.13
C ALA A 323 -13.33 -8.74 -4.56
N LEU A 324 -12.77 -9.45 -5.54
CA LEU A 324 -11.44 -9.18 -6.08
C LEU A 324 -11.36 -7.79 -6.71
N LEU A 325 -12.33 -7.39 -7.51
CA LEU A 325 -12.38 -6.02 -8.04
C LEU A 325 -12.59 -4.98 -6.93
N SER A 326 -13.39 -5.28 -5.90
CA SER A 326 -13.55 -4.43 -4.71
C SER A 326 -12.22 -4.18 -4.01
N VAL A 327 -11.44 -5.24 -3.78
CA VAL A 327 -10.09 -5.17 -3.22
C VAL A 327 -9.23 -4.21 -4.04
N ILE A 328 -9.08 -4.50 -5.34
CA ILE A 328 -8.13 -3.80 -6.21
C ILE A 328 -8.51 -2.32 -6.37
N MET A 329 -9.81 -2.03 -6.52
CA MET A 329 -10.30 -0.66 -6.70
C MET A 329 -10.16 0.18 -5.42
N SER A 330 -10.49 -0.39 -4.26
CA SER A 330 -10.38 0.32 -2.97
C SER A 330 -8.95 0.72 -2.63
N THR A 331 -7.97 -0.13 -2.97
CA THR A 331 -6.56 0.15 -2.75
C THR A 331 -6.03 1.09 -3.83
N ALA A 332 -6.30 0.87 -5.12
CA ALA A 332 -5.85 1.75 -6.21
C ALA A 332 -6.33 3.20 -6.06
N SER A 333 -7.57 3.43 -5.66
CA SER A 333 -8.10 4.79 -5.47
C SER A 333 -7.41 5.55 -4.33
N GLY A 334 -7.16 4.89 -3.20
CA GLY A 334 -6.42 5.45 -2.08
C GLY A 334 -4.96 5.76 -2.44
N THR A 335 -4.29 4.84 -3.13
CA THR A 335 -2.88 4.96 -3.51
C THR A 335 -2.64 5.86 -4.73
N LEU A 336 -3.68 6.22 -5.49
CA LEU A 336 -3.63 7.32 -6.47
C LEU A 336 -3.79 8.69 -5.81
N LEU A 337 -4.67 8.80 -4.80
CA LEU A 337 -4.96 10.06 -4.12
C LEU A 337 -3.78 10.55 -3.26
N ALA A 338 -3.14 9.64 -2.54
CA ALA A 338 -2.04 9.94 -1.62
C ALA A 338 -0.84 10.64 -2.30
N PRO A 339 -0.15 10.05 -3.29
CA PRO A 339 0.96 10.72 -3.98
C PRO A 339 0.52 12.01 -4.66
N SER A 340 -0.72 12.07 -5.15
CA SER A 340 -1.24 13.27 -5.79
C SER A 340 -1.39 14.43 -4.82
N ALA A 341 -1.80 14.17 -3.57
CA ALA A 341 -1.84 15.18 -2.51
C ALA A 341 -0.42 15.65 -2.14
N THR A 342 0.53 14.72 -1.98
CA THR A 342 1.94 15.03 -1.67
C THR A 342 2.62 15.85 -2.78
N ILE A 343 2.46 15.43 -4.05
CA ILE A 343 3.02 16.16 -5.19
C ILE A 343 2.37 17.55 -5.27
N SER A 344 1.04 17.64 -5.14
CA SER A 344 0.34 18.91 -5.24
C SER A 344 0.75 19.88 -4.14
N GLU A 345 0.63 19.49 -2.87
CA GLU A 345 0.92 20.37 -1.73
C GLU A 345 2.43 20.65 -1.58
N ASN A 346 3.25 19.61 -1.62
CA ASN A 346 4.65 19.72 -1.21
C ASN A 346 5.61 19.93 -2.38
N VAL A 347 5.29 19.52 -3.61
CA VAL A 347 6.21 19.69 -4.75
C VAL A 347 5.81 20.89 -5.60
N LEU A 348 4.54 20.96 -6.01
CA LEU A 348 4.09 21.92 -7.03
C LEU A 348 3.57 23.24 -6.48
N LYS A 349 2.80 23.24 -5.38
CA LYS A 349 2.14 24.46 -4.86
C LYS A 349 3.09 25.63 -4.65
N GLY A 350 4.31 25.36 -4.14
CA GLY A 350 5.33 26.39 -3.91
C GLY A 350 5.89 27.06 -5.17
N LEU A 351 5.61 26.51 -6.36
CA LEU A 351 6.01 27.08 -7.66
C LEU A 351 5.01 28.15 -8.15
N PHE A 352 3.79 28.17 -7.59
CA PHE A 352 2.75 29.11 -7.95
C PHE A 352 2.54 30.12 -6.82
N LYS A 353 2.42 31.41 -7.17
CA LYS A 353 2.08 32.47 -6.20
C LYS A 353 0.57 32.57 -6.04
N ASP A 354 0.11 32.76 -4.81
CA ASP A 354 -1.27 33.13 -4.45
C ASP A 354 -2.37 32.22 -5.04
N MET A 355 -2.16 30.89 -5.02
CA MET A 355 -3.20 29.94 -5.42
C MET A 355 -4.39 29.96 -4.46
N ASN A 356 -5.59 30.13 -5.02
CA ASN A 356 -6.84 29.94 -4.27
C ASN A 356 -7.20 28.45 -4.15
N ASP A 357 -8.15 28.14 -3.26
CA ASP A 357 -8.58 26.76 -2.98
C ASP A 357 -9.10 26.02 -4.22
N GLN A 358 -9.77 26.72 -5.14
CA GLN A 358 -10.34 26.10 -6.35
C GLN A 358 -9.23 25.74 -7.35
N GLN A 359 -8.24 26.62 -7.54
CA GLN A 359 -7.05 26.34 -8.34
C GLN A 359 -6.25 25.19 -7.74
N PHE A 360 -6.14 25.15 -6.41
CA PHE A 360 -5.47 24.05 -5.70
C PHE A 360 -6.20 22.71 -5.88
N LEU A 361 -7.54 22.71 -5.84
CA LEU A 361 -8.34 21.53 -6.14
C LEU A 361 -8.13 21.03 -7.58
N TRP A 362 -8.13 21.94 -8.56
CA TRP A 362 -7.86 21.58 -9.96
C TRP A 362 -6.45 21.05 -10.18
N MET A 363 -5.44 21.61 -9.51
CA MET A 363 -4.08 21.08 -9.55
C MET A 363 -4.01 19.66 -9.01
N ASN A 364 -4.65 19.39 -7.86
CA ASN A 364 -4.74 18.03 -7.32
C ASN A 364 -5.35 17.05 -8.32
N ARG A 365 -6.44 17.45 -8.99
CA ARG A 365 -7.08 16.64 -10.02
C ARG A 365 -6.18 16.39 -11.23
N ALA A 366 -5.49 17.43 -11.72
CA ALA A 366 -4.55 17.28 -12.83
C ALA A 366 -3.40 16.33 -12.48
N VAL A 367 -2.86 16.42 -11.27
CA VAL A 367 -1.80 15.53 -10.79
C VAL A 367 -2.30 14.08 -10.69
N VAL A 368 -3.52 13.83 -10.21
CA VAL A 368 -4.11 12.47 -10.20
C VAL A 368 -4.15 11.87 -11.61
N VAL A 369 -4.59 12.65 -12.60
CA VAL A 369 -4.63 12.20 -14.01
C VAL A 369 -3.22 11.88 -14.51
N CYS A 370 -2.28 12.83 -14.36
CA CYS A 370 -0.91 12.64 -14.81
C CYS A 370 -0.24 11.42 -14.14
N PHE A 371 -0.39 11.28 -12.83
CA PHE A 371 0.17 10.16 -12.08
C PHE A 371 -0.43 8.83 -12.52
N THR A 372 -1.75 8.78 -12.78
CA THR A 372 -2.42 7.59 -13.32
C THR A 372 -1.85 7.19 -14.69
N VAL A 373 -1.60 8.16 -15.57
CA VAL A 373 -0.99 7.89 -16.89
C VAL A 373 0.42 7.31 -16.73
N VAL A 374 1.26 7.93 -15.89
CA VAL A 374 2.64 7.47 -15.65
C VAL A 374 2.65 6.05 -15.07
N VAL A 375 1.81 5.79 -14.07
CA VAL A 375 1.79 4.49 -13.36
C VAL A 375 1.21 3.37 -14.23
N THR A 376 0.23 3.69 -15.09
CA THR A 376 -0.30 2.75 -16.08
C THR A 376 0.76 2.44 -17.14
N GLY A 377 1.50 3.45 -17.60
CA GLY A 377 2.64 3.25 -18.50
C GLY A 377 3.70 2.33 -17.88
N TYR A 378 4.09 2.59 -16.64
CA TYR A 378 5.04 1.74 -15.91
C TYR A 378 4.52 0.30 -15.73
N ALA A 379 3.24 0.14 -15.39
CA ALA A 379 2.60 -1.17 -15.23
C ALA A 379 2.61 -2.01 -16.52
N ILE A 380 2.45 -1.36 -17.68
CA ILE A 380 2.47 -2.04 -18.99
C ILE A 380 3.88 -2.49 -19.37
N THR A 381 4.93 -1.77 -18.94
CA THR A 381 6.31 -2.02 -19.36
C THR A 381 7.13 -2.86 -18.38
N THR A 382 6.63 -3.11 -17.17
CA THR A 382 7.38 -3.80 -16.12
C THR A 382 7.15 -5.31 -16.17
N ASP A 383 8.22 -6.10 -16.00
CA ASP A 383 8.17 -7.56 -15.87
C ASP A 383 8.15 -8.03 -14.40
N ALA A 384 8.12 -7.10 -13.44
CA ALA A 384 8.10 -7.44 -12.03
C ALA A 384 6.76 -8.06 -11.62
N THR A 385 6.81 -9.07 -10.74
CA THR A 385 5.59 -9.64 -10.14
C THR A 385 4.91 -8.62 -9.23
N ILE A 386 3.60 -8.77 -9.00
CA ILE A 386 2.85 -7.85 -8.12
C ILE A 386 3.54 -7.67 -6.77
N HIS A 387 3.95 -8.77 -6.11
CA HIS A 387 4.62 -8.71 -4.82
C HIS A 387 5.93 -7.91 -4.86
N LYS A 388 6.79 -8.16 -5.87
CA LYS A 388 8.06 -7.43 -6.02
C LYS A 388 7.85 -5.94 -6.28
N MET A 389 6.82 -5.58 -7.05
CA MET A 389 6.50 -4.17 -7.32
C MET A 389 6.16 -3.44 -6.02
N VAL A 390 5.41 -4.09 -5.12
CA VAL A 390 5.03 -3.49 -3.85
C VAL A 390 6.20 -3.48 -2.86
N GLU A 391 6.97 -4.56 -2.73
CA GLU A 391 8.15 -4.58 -1.84
C GLU A 391 9.18 -3.51 -2.22
N ASN A 392 9.47 -3.35 -3.52
CA ASN A 392 10.42 -2.36 -4.01
C ASN A 392 9.97 -0.91 -3.74
N ALA A 393 8.66 -0.65 -3.66
CA ALA A 393 8.13 0.68 -3.36
C ALA A 393 8.68 1.20 -2.02
N TYR A 394 8.70 0.36 -0.99
CA TYR A 394 9.00 0.77 0.38
C TYR A 394 10.49 0.85 0.71
N LYS A 395 11.36 0.33 -0.16
CA LYS A 395 12.82 0.51 -0.03
C LYS A 395 13.20 1.99 0.04
N VAL A 396 12.62 2.81 -0.85
CA VAL A 396 12.92 4.24 -0.97
C VAL A 396 12.53 5.00 0.30
N THR A 397 11.33 4.75 0.83
CA THR A 397 10.82 5.45 2.01
C THR A 397 11.51 4.99 3.29
N LEU A 398 11.93 3.72 3.38
CA LEU A 398 12.74 3.24 4.49
C LEU A 398 14.05 4.02 4.60
N VAL A 399 14.79 4.16 3.49
CA VAL A 399 16.14 4.75 3.53
C VAL A 399 16.12 6.29 3.59
N ALA A 400 15.09 6.93 3.04
CA ALA A 400 15.01 8.39 2.93
C ALA A 400 14.12 9.04 4.00
N ALA A 401 12.95 8.48 4.29
CA ALA A 401 11.89 9.19 5.00
C ALA A 401 11.72 8.72 6.46
N PHE A 402 11.85 7.42 6.71
CA PHE A 402 11.56 6.85 8.03
C PHE A 402 12.46 7.39 9.14
N THR A 403 13.79 7.37 8.95
CA THR A 403 14.72 7.86 9.99
C THR A 403 14.49 9.33 10.34
N PRO A 404 14.35 10.28 9.38
CA PRO A 404 13.97 11.65 9.69
C PRO A 404 12.59 11.79 10.36
N LEU A 405 11.60 10.97 10.01
CA LEU A 405 10.29 11.02 10.65
C LEU A 405 10.36 10.68 12.14
N VAL A 406 10.91 9.50 12.46
CA VAL A 406 10.99 8.99 13.84
C VAL A 406 11.82 9.94 14.71
N SER A 407 12.99 10.32 14.21
CA SER A 407 13.89 11.22 14.93
C SER A 407 13.26 12.60 15.11
N GLY A 408 12.53 13.09 14.13
CA GLY A 408 11.86 14.39 14.18
C GLY A 408 10.77 14.45 15.24
N LEU A 409 10.01 13.36 15.39
CA LEU A 409 8.92 13.23 16.37
C LEU A 409 9.44 13.02 17.79
N TYR A 410 10.40 12.12 17.99
CA TYR A 410 10.77 11.63 19.33
C TYR A 410 12.12 12.12 19.83
N TRP A 411 13.04 12.52 18.95
CA TRP A 411 14.38 12.93 19.34
C TRP A 411 14.55 14.45 19.33
N LYS A 412 14.59 15.04 20.53
CA LYS A 412 14.72 16.49 20.73
C LYS A 412 15.98 17.10 20.09
N ARG A 413 17.04 16.30 19.93
CA ARG A 413 18.31 16.75 19.33
C ARG A 413 18.35 16.60 17.81
N ALA A 414 17.34 16.02 17.16
CA ALA A 414 17.37 15.87 15.70
C ALA A 414 17.45 17.24 15.01
N THR A 415 18.37 17.38 14.05
CA THR A 415 18.57 18.64 13.32
C THR A 415 18.31 18.48 11.83
N THR A 416 18.15 19.61 11.14
CA THR A 416 18.02 19.65 9.68
C THR A 416 19.28 19.10 8.98
N GLN A 417 20.47 19.34 9.54
CA GLN A 417 21.72 18.75 9.06
C GLN A 417 21.71 17.22 9.20
N GLY A 418 21.30 16.71 10.37
CA GLY A 418 21.12 15.27 10.58
C GLY A 418 20.15 14.65 9.59
N ALA A 419 18.99 15.27 9.36
CA ALA A 419 18.02 14.79 8.38
C ALA A 419 18.59 14.76 6.96
N ALA A 420 19.32 15.80 6.54
CA ALA A 420 19.96 15.84 5.23
C ALA A 420 21.01 14.72 5.06
N TRP A 421 21.85 14.51 6.06
CA TRP A 421 22.87 13.44 6.04
C TRP A 421 22.24 12.05 6.02
N ALA A 422 21.14 11.86 6.77
CA ALA A 422 20.37 10.63 6.76
C ALA A 422 19.83 10.31 5.36
N ILE A 423 19.21 11.30 4.71
CA ILE A 423 18.63 11.16 3.37
C ILE A 423 19.72 10.88 2.33
N VAL A 424 20.76 11.70 2.29
CA VAL A 424 21.83 11.59 1.28
C VAL A 424 22.62 10.30 1.47
N GLY A 425 22.98 9.96 2.71
CA GLY A 425 23.68 8.71 3.02
C GLY A 425 22.81 7.49 2.72
N GLY A 426 21.55 7.50 3.17
CA GLY A 426 20.64 6.37 2.96
C GLY A 426 20.33 6.09 1.50
N LEU A 427 19.91 7.12 0.75
CA LEU A 427 19.64 7.00 -0.69
C LEU A 427 20.91 6.68 -1.47
N GLY A 428 22.01 7.38 -1.19
CA GLY A 428 23.28 7.20 -1.90
C GLY A 428 23.82 5.79 -1.75
N THR A 429 23.84 5.26 -0.53
CA THR A 429 24.29 3.89 -0.26
C THR A 429 23.34 2.85 -0.87
N TRP A 430 22.03 3.03 -0.72
CA TRP A 430 21.06 2.10 -1.30
C TRP A 430 21.20 2.02 -2.82
N ILE A 431 21.20 3.15 -3.53
CA ILE A 431 21.33 3.20 -4.99
C ILE A 431 22.67 2.61 -5.44
N ALA A 432 23.78 2.98 -4.77
CA ALA A 432 25.10 2.47 -5.13
C ALA A 432 25.17 0.94 -5.00
N LEU A 433 24.58 0.37 -3.94
CA LEU A 433 24.56 -1.08 -3.73
C LEU A 433 23.57 -1.79 -4.66
N GLU A 434 22.40 -1.22 -4.95
CA GLU A 434 21.46 -1.80 -5.91
C GLU A 434 22.08 -1.89 -7.32
N LEU A 435 22.95 -0.93 -7.69
CA LEU A 435 23.64 -0.92 -8.97
C LEU A 435 24.88 -1.83 -9.00
N ALA A 436 25.65 -1.90 -7.91
CA ALA A 436 26.92 -2.61 -7.87
C ALA A 436 26.81 -4.07 -7.40
N ALA A 437 25.90 -4.35 -6.46
CA ALA A 437 25.76 -5.64 -5.80
C ALA A 437 24.31 -5.85 -5.29
N PRO A 438 23.31 -5.95 -6.18
CA PRO A 438 21.90 -6.12 -5.78
C PRO A 438 21.66 -7.40 -4.98
N GLU A 439 22.39 -8.47 -5.31
CA GLU A 439 22.38 -9.78 -4.63
C GLU A 439 23.53 -9.93 -3.62
N GLY A 440 24.00 -8.81 -3.08
CA GLY A 440 25.06 -8.80 -2.07
C GLY A 440 24.63 -9.52 -0.77
N VAL A 441 25.62 -9.85 0.06
CA VAL A 441 25.40 -10.55 1.36
C VAL A 441 24.36 -9.84 2.22
N TRP A 442 24.33 -8.50 2.18
CA TRP A 442 23.38 -7.67 2.91
C TRP A 442 22.50 -6.95 1.90
N PRO A 443 21.16 -6.98 2.06
CA PRO A 443 20.26 -6.28 1.17
C PRO A 443 20.59 -4.79 1.07
N PRO A 444 20.66 -4.20 -0.13
CA PRO A 444 21.04 -2.79 -0.34
C PRO A 444 20.25 -1.80 0.54
N GLN A 445 18.93 -1.98 0.64
CA GLN A 445 18.06 -1.12 1.42
C GLN A 445 18.32 -1.22 2.92
N PHE A 446 18.79 -2.37 3.41
CA PHE A 446 19.13 -2.56 4.83
C PHE A 446 20.38 -1.76 5.18
N VAL A 447 21.41 -1.83 4.34
CA VAL A 447 22.63 -1.03 4.52
C VAL A 447 22.32 0.46 4.41
N GLY A 448 21.54 0.86 3.40
CA GLY A 448 21.08 2.25 3.26
C GLY A 448 20.33 2.75 4.49
N PHE A 449 19.48 1.91 5.09
CA PHE A 449 18.77 2.25 6.32
C PHE A 449 19.72 2.47 7.52
N LEU A 450 20.70 1.59 7.70
CA LEU A 450 21.70 1.76 8.76
C LEU A 450 22.54 3.03 8.57
N VAL A 451 22.94 3.33 7.32
CA VAL A 451 23.65 4.58 6.99
C VAL A 451 22.76 5.80 7.22
N SER A 452 21.46 5.71 6.93
CA SER A 452 20.49 6.76 7.23
C SER A 452 20.43 7.06 8.73
N ILE A 453 20.37 6.03 9.59
CA ILE A 453 20.43 6.18 11.05
C ILE A 453 21.75 6.83 11.48
N ALA A 454 22.89 6.31 11.00
CA ALA A 454 24.20 6.84 11.33
C ALA A 454 24.34 8.32 10.91
N GLY A 455 23.86 8.67 9.71
CA GLY A 455 23.82 10.03 9.20
C GLY A 455 22.98 10.97 10.05
N MET A 456 21.80 10.52 10.50
CA MET A 456 20.94 11.30 11.41
C MET A 456 21.64 11.59 12.73
N VAL A 457 22.25 10.57 13.35
CA VAL A 457 22.94 10.70 14.63
C VAL A 457 24.18 11.58 14.49
N ALA A 458 25.05 11.29 13.53
CA ALA A 458 26.29 12.03 13.31
C ALA A 458 26.01 13.50 12.93
N GLY A 459 25.11 13.75 11.98
CA GLY A 459 24.80 15.09 11.52
C GLY A 459 24.10 15.96 12.56
N SER A 460 23.32 15.36 13.47
CA SER A 460 22.66 16.08 14.56
C SER A 460 23.59 16.39 15.74
N LEU A 461 24.62 15.58 15.97
CA LEU A 461 25.60 15.79 17.04
C LEU A 461 26.83 16.59 16.61
N ALA A 462 27.11 16.66 15.31
CA ALA A 462 28.16 17.50 14.76
C ALA A 462 27.86 19.00 14.93
N PRO A 463 28.87 19.88 14.82
CA PRO A 463 28.65 21.32 14.68
C PRO A 463 27.68 21.61 13.53
N GLN A 464 26.69 22.46 13.80
CA GLN A 464 25.61 22.74 12.85
C GLN A 464 26.05 23.81 11.85
N TRP A 465 26.20 23.42 10.58
CA TRP A 465 26.55 24.30 9.47
C TRP A 465 25.37 24.54 8.52
N TYR A 466 24.35 23.69 8.57
CA TYR A 466 23.18 23.73 7.69
C TYR A 466 21.87 23.72 8.47
N GLY A 467 20.90 24.53 8.04
CA GLY A 467 19.54 24.49 8.57
C GLY A 467 19.38 24.95 10.02
N VAL A 468 20.24 25.88 10.48
CA VAL A 468 20.09 26.57 11.76
C VAL A 468 18.83 27.43 11.72
N VAL A 469 17.69 26.82 12.04
CA VAL A 469 16.44 27.54 12.27
C VAL A 469 16.51 28.09 13.70
N LYS A 470 16.54 29.42 13.86
CA LYS A 470 16.36 30.07 15.17
C LYS A 470 15.08 29.52 15.79
N ALA A 471 15.19 28.88 16.95
CA ALA A 471 14.08 28.25 17.67
C ALA A 471 12.91 29.24 17.83
N GLN A 472 11.86 29.06 17.03
CA GLN A 472 10.55 29.69 17.27
C GLN A 472 9.60 28.62 17.81
N LEU A 473 9.42 28.70 19.13
CA LEU A 473 8.18 28.46 19.87
C LEU A 473 7.53 27.07 19.77
N ARG A 474 7.73 26.26 20.83
CA ARG A 474 6.67 25.39 21.35
C ARG A 474 5.83 26.21 22.33
N PRO A 475 4.49 26.30 22.21
CA PRO A 475 3.66 26.59 23.37
C PRO A 475 3.72 25.39 24.34
N ALA A 476 3.60 25.70 25.63
CA ALA A 476 3.70 24.78 26.75
C ALA A 476 2.72 23.59 26.69
#